data_AF-E8TD46-F1
#
_entry.id   AF-E8TD46-F1
#
_cell.length_a   1.000
_cell.length_b   1.000
_cell.length_c   1.000
_cell.angle_alpha   90.00
_cell.angle_beta   90.00
_cell.angle_gamma   90.00
#
_symmetry.space_group_name_H-M   'P 1'
#
loop_
_entity.id
_entity.type
_entity.pdbx_description
1 polymer ?
#
loop_
_entity_poly.entity_id
_entity_poly.type
_entity_poly.pdbx_seq_one_letter_code
_entity_poly.pdbx_strand_id
1 'polypeptide(L)'
;MLLRTLFLGLAAASLSPAWAVAGDCGDAAALVQQAYPKARKSADGTSFTLEPHTSIALTFAYGDPPGLACKIWPAHDDLLLVAVPLMDGSQPSDYAHAGDIELLIVDRKSRQVRQRLLQPGLMNDDAIAIRQVELDTGRYALAPDVTAFGLRIEMANNSLPNPFSETDLRLYAVDGDSLRMVLDGLVVAGNGGEGDTNCAGSFHTSRVSLAMSPAKHHGYHDITVVERMDTDNPLPDKDGECQSHPGKSVSQTYRLRYDGSRYTAPAGLKALEP
;
A
#
# COMPACT_ATOMS: atom_id res chain seq x y z
N MET A 1 -56.80 23.66 16.66
CA MET A 1 -55.87 22.51 16.51
C MET A 1 -54.91 22.83 15.38
N LEU A 2 -53.70 23.28 15.72
CA LEU A 2 -52.58 23.48 14.80
C LEU A 2 -51.64 22.28 14.95
N LEU A 3 -51.25 21.65 13.84
CA LEU A 3 -50.08 20.76 13.74
C LEU A 3 -49.59 20.84 12.28
N ARG A 4 -48.66 21.75 11.93
CA ARG A 4 -47.19 21.58 11.89
C ARG A 4 -46.74 20.27 11.25
N THR A 5 -46.14 20.37 10.06
CA THR A 5 -44.94 19.59 9.69
C THR A 5 -44.15 20.35 8.62
N LEU A 6 -43.03 20.94 9.05
CA LEU A 6 -41.91 21.39 8.22
C LEU A 6 -41.23 20.13 7.64
N PHE A 7 -41.01 20.08 6.33
CA PHE A 7 -40.01 19.19 5.76
C PHE A 7 -38.67 19.93 5.72
N LEU A 8 -37.76 19.57 6.62
CA LEU A 8 -36.35 19.95 6.56
C LEU A 8 -35.70 19.18 5.41
N GLY A 9 -35.12 19.90 4.44
CA GLY A 9 -34.17 19.32 3.50
C GLY A 9 -32.86 18.99 4.21
N LEU A 10 -32.49 17.70 4.27
CA LEU A 10 -31.13 17.30 4.62
C LEU A 10 -30.28 17.32 3.35
N ALA A 11 -29.44 18.34 3.22
CA ALA A 11 -28.29 18.27 2.33
C ALA A 11 -27.26 17.34 2.98
N ALA A 12 -27.10 16.13 2.46
CA ALA A 12 -26.00 15.26 2.83
C ALA A 12 -24.73 15.79 2.16
N ALA A 13 -23.96 16.59 2.90
CA ALA A 13 -22.59 16.90 2.53
C ALA A 13 -21.76 15.62 2.62
N SER A 14 -21.43 15.04 1.47
CA SER A 14 -20.46 13.96 1.35
C SER A 14 -19.06 14.52 1.67
N LEU A 15 -18.73 14.55 2.96
CA LEU A 15 -17.35 14.70 3.40
C LEU A 15 -16.66 13.36 3.13
N SER A 16 -15.93 13.28 2.01
CA SER A 16 -14.94 12.23 1.84
C SER A 16 -13.95 12.33 3.00
N PRO A 17 -13.76 11.28 3.82
CA PRO A 17 -12.72 11.32 4.82
C PRO A 17 -11.38 11.25 4.07
N ALA A 18 -10.63 12.35 4.08
CA ALA A 18 -9.22 12.29 3.76
C ALA A 18 -8.57 11.37 4.79
N TRP A 19 -8.16 10.16 4.37
CA TRP A 19 -7.42 9.24 5.22
C TRP A 19 -5.97 9.71 5.32
N ALA A 20 -5.74 10.78 6.08
CA ALA A 20 -4.43 11.01 6.64
C ALA A 20 -4.33 10.18 7.92
N VAL A 21 -4.03 8.89 7.80
CA VAL A 21 -3.49 8.16 8.95
C VAL A 21 -2.14 8.80 9.22
N ALA A 22 -2.07 9.67 10.22
CA ALA A 22 -0.81 10.22 10.70
C ALA A 22 0.09 9.05 11.08
N GLY A 23 1.14 8.79 10.29
CA GLY A 23 2.10 7.72 10.57
C GLY A 23 2.82 7.96 11.89
N ASP A 24 3.39 6.89 12.46
CA ASP A 24 4.07 6.92 13.76
C ASP A 24 5.43 7.66 13.74
N CYS A 25 5.66 8.51 12.74
CA CYS A 25 6.98 9.08 12.44
C CYS A 25 7.53 10.00 13.52
N GLY A 26 6.66 10.59 14.36
CA GLY A 26 7.06 11.60 15.33
C GLY A 26 7.78 12.76 14.65
N ASP A 27 9.04 13.00 15.00
CA ASP A 27 9.89 13.97 14.30
C ASP A 27 10.49 13.35 13.01
N ALA A 28 9.66 13.32 11.96
CA ALA A 28 10.04 12.78 10.65
C ALA A 28 11.27 13.48 10.05
N ALA A 29 11.43 14.79 10.28
CA ALA A 29 12.57 15.53 9.77
C ALA A 29 13.87 15.10 10.46
N ALA A 30 13.86 14.94 11.79
CA ALA A 30 15.02 14.42 12.52
C ALA A 30 15.33 12.96 12.12
N LEU A 31 14.30 12.15 11.90
CA LEU A 31 14.42 10.76 11.43
C LEU A 31 15.15 10.70 10.07
N VAL A 32 14.69 11.48 9.08
CA VAL A 32 15.32 11.57 7.77
C VAL A 32 16.74 12.13 7.88
N GLN A 33 16.94 13.22 8.64
CA GLN A 33 18.27 13.82 8.79
C GLN A 33 19.28 12.86 9.43
N GLN A 34 18.84 12.02 10.38
CA GLN A 34 19.69 11.00 11.01
C GLN A 34 19.98 9.83 10.07
N ALA A 35 18.99 9.39 9.29
CA ALA A 35 19.15 8.31 8.32
C ALA A 35 19.98 8.72 7.08
N TYR A 36 19.91 10.00 6.69
CA TYR A 36 20.59 10.61 5.54
C TYR A 36 21.32 11.90 5.95
N PRO A 37 22.48 11.82 6.61
CA PRO A 37 23.19 13.00 7.15
C PRO A 37 23.61 14.03 6.10
N LYS A 38 23.68 13.64 4.83
CA LYS A 38 24.04 14.51 3.69
C LYS A 38 22.82 15.17 3.04
N ALA A 39 21.61 14.73 3.37
CA ALA A 39 20.40 15.30 2.81
C ALA A 39 20.21 16.73 3.31
N ARG A 40 19.77 17.62 2.42
CA ARG A 40 19.53 19.04 2.71
C ARG A 40 18.04 19.28 2.81
N LYS A 41 17.60 19.84 3.92
CA LYS A 41 16.19 20.19 4.12
C LYS A 41 15.78 21.32 3.17
N SER A 42 14.60 21.21 2.57
CA SER A 42 13.99 22.25 1.75
C SER A 42 13.66 23.50 2.57
N ALA A 43 13.50 24.64 1.90
CA ALA A 43 13.22 25.93 2.56
C ALA A 43 11.87 25.95 3.29
N ASP A 44 10.86 25.29 2.74
CA ASP A 44 9.54 25.08 3.35
C ASP A 44 9.54 23.94 4.40
N GLY A 45 10.61 23.16 4.45
CA GLY A 45 10.82 22.10 5.41
C GLY A 45 9.98 20.85 5.20
N THR A 46 9.32 20.72 4.06
CA THR A 46 8.43 19.61 3.69
C THR A 46 9.18 18.43 3.05
N SER A 47 10.41 18.65 2.58
CA SER A 47 11.20 17.62 1.91
C SER A 47 12.70 17.76 2.19
N PHE A 48 13.44 16.76 1.73
CA PHE A 48 14.90 16.74 1.73
C PHE A 48 15.41 16.42 0.34
N THR A 49 16.52 17.03 -0.06
CA THR A 49 17.23 16.70 -1.30
C THR A 49 18.55 16.01 -1.01
N LEU A 50 18.88 15.01 -1.83
CA LEU A 50 20.14 14.28 -1.80
C LEU A 50 20.74 14.27 -3.21
N GLU A 51 22.02 14.63 -3.30
CA GLU A 51 22.75 14.60 -4.57
C GLU A 51 22.77 13.17 -5.15
N PRO A 52 22.62 12.99 -6.48
CA PRO A 52 22.56 14.04 -7.51
C PRO A 52 21.17 14.62 -7.81
N HIS A 53 20.08 13.89 -7.57
CA HIS A 53 18.71 14.33 -7.93
C HIS A 53 17.62 13.62 -7.12
N THR A 54 17.91 13.16 -5.90
CA THR A 54 16.90 12.47 -5.08
C THR A 54 16.13 13.45 -4.20
N SER A 55 14.81 13.30 -4.16
CA SER A 55 13.89 14.01 -3.27
C SER A 55 13.23 13.03 -2.30
N ILE A 56 13.13 13.43 -1.04
CA ILE A 56 12.47 12.69 0.04
C ILE A 56 11.38 13.59 0.62
N ALA A 57 10.12 13.33 0.29
CA ALA A 57 8.98 14.07 0.82
C ALA A 57 8.60 13.56 2.21
N LEU A 58 8.44 14.45 3.20
CA LEU A 58 8.07 14.07 4.57
C LEU A 58 6.59 13.74 4.71
N THR A 59 5.75 14.35 3.90
CA THR A 59 4.30 14.20 3.91
C THR A 59 3.81 14.01 2.49
N PHE A 60 2.66 13.37 2.35
CA PHE A 60 1.95 13.24 1.09
C PHE A 60 0.86 14.31 0.98
N ALA A 61 0.70 14.90 -0.20
CA ALA A 61 -0.47 15.68 -0.57
C ALA A 61 -1.14 15.04 -1.80
N TYR A 62 -2.45 15.25 -1.95
CA TYR A 62 -3.20 14.66 -3.06
C TYR A 62 -2.65 15.13 -4.41
N GLY A 63 -2.15 14.19 -5.22
CA GLY A 63 -1.55 14.45 -6.52
C GLY A 63 -0.02 14.49 -6.52
N ASP A 64 0.63 14.43 -5.36
CA ASP A 64 2.09 14.28 -5.24
C ASP A 64 2.47 12.81 -5.03
N PRO A 65 3.73 12.40 -5.28
CA PRO A 65 4.21 11.09 -4.88
C PRO A 65 4.08 10.85 -3.36
N PRO A 66 3.91 9.59 -2.91
CA PRO A 66 3.88 9.25 -1.49
C PRO A 66 5.09 9.80 -0.71
N GLY A 67 4.81 10.34 0.48
CA GLY A 67 5.84 10.73 1.45
C GLY A 67 6.25 9.56 2.36
N LEU A 68 6.99 9.87 3.42
CA LEU A 68 7.35 8.86 4.43
C LEU A 68 6.14 8.14 5.02
N ALA A 69 6.27 6.82 5.17
CA ALA A 69 5.38 6.01 5.98
C ALA A 69 6.15 5.43 7.17
N CYS A 70 5.62 5.58 8.38
CA CYS A 70 6.22 5.01 9.59
C CYS A 70 5.20 4.23 10.42
N LYS A 71 5.66 3.15 11.05
CA LYS A 71 4.82 2.33 11.92
C LYS A 71 5.64 1.67 13.02
N ILE A 72 5.19 1.74 14.27
CA ILE A 72 5.79 0.97 15.36
C ILE A 72 5.60 -0.51 15.06
N TRP A 73 6.64 -1.32 15.20
CA TRP A 73 6.55 -2.75 14.92
C TRP A 73 6.00 -3.49 16.15
N PRO A 74 4.76 -4.02 16.16
CA PRO A 74 4.19 -4.57 17.39
C PRO A 74 4.90 -5.85 17.89
N ALA A 75 5.63 -6.54 17.02
CA ALA A 75 6.44 -7.69 17.40
C ALA A 75 7.78 -7.31 18.05
N HIS A 76 8.23 -6.07 17.83
CA HIS A 76 9.47 -5.48 18.35
C HIS A 76 9.19 -4.02 18.68
N ASP A 77 8.52 -3.75 19.80
CA ASP A 77 7.97 -2.43 20.11
C ASP A 77 9.05 -1.37 20.39
N ASP A 78 10.30 -1.77 20.54
CA ASP A 78 11.49 -0.93 20.57
C ASP A 78 11.95 -0.47 19.17
N LEU A 79 11.37 -1.01 18.10
CA LEU A 79 11.69 -0.73 16.71
C LEU A 79 10.55 0.01 15.99
N LEU A 80 10.95 0.90 15.09
CA LEU A 80 10.12 1.65 14.16
C LEU A 80 10.45 1.18 12.74
N LEU A 81 9.41 0.81 11.99
CA LEU A 81 9.49 0.57 10.56
C LEU A 81 9.32 1.90 9.84
N VAL A 82 10.15 2.15 8.83
CA VAL A 82 10.10 3.36 8.01
C VAL A 82 10.22 2.96 6.54
N ALA A 83 9.30 3.43 5.72
CA ALA A 83 9.37 3.37 4.28
C ALA A 83 9.68 4.78 3.78
N VAL A 84 10.81 4.93 3.08
CA VAL A 84 11.33 6.21 2.59
C VAL A 84 11.34 6.19 1.07
N PRO A 85 10.34 6.79 0.41
CA PRO A 85 10.39 7.03 -1.04
C PRO A 85 11.59 7.93 -1.39
N LEU A 86 12.37 7.48 -2.36
CA LEU A 86 13.54 8.16 -2.91
C LEU A 86 13.25 8.53 -4.36
N MET A 87 12.57 9.66 -4.56
CA MET A 87 12.05 10.07 -5.87
C MET A 87 13.10 10.82 -6.68
N ASP A 88 13.13 10.64 -8.00
CA ASP A 88 13.93 11.44 -8.92
C ASP A 88 13.31 12.86 -9.06
N GLY A 89 13.93 13.83 -8.39
CA GLY A 89 13.53 15.24 -8.41
C GLY A 89 13.93 15.98 -9.68
N SER A 90 14.54 15.34 -10.67
CA SER A 90 14.85 15.94 -11.97
C SER A 90 13.72 15.80 -13.00
N GLN A 91 12.73 14.94 -12.74
CA GLN A 91 11.63 14.68 -13.68
C GLN A 91 10.47 15.65 -13.47
N PRO A 92 9.93 16.27 -14.55
CA PRO A 92 8.70 17.07 -14.47
C PRO A 92 7.53 16.20 -14.03
N SER A 93 6.72 16.72 -13.11
CA SER A 93 5.74 16.00 -12.27
C SER A 93 4.45 15.56 -12.97
N ASP A 94 4.36 15.54 -14.29
CA ASP A 94 3.01 15.65 -14.87
C ASP A 94 2.26 14.31 -14.95
N TYR A 95 2.93 13.17 -15.19
CA TYR A 95 2.24 11.86 -15.26
C TYR A 95 3.08 10.61 -14.97
N ALA A 96 4.41 10.71 -14.93
CA ALA A 96 5.28 9.58 -14.66
C ALA A 96 6.31 9.96 -13.61
N HIS A 97 6.50 9.07 -12.64
CA HIS A 97 7.51 9.22 -11.62
C HIS A 97 8.51 8.08 -11.71
N ALA A 98 9.76 8.39 -11.37
CA ALA A 98 10.79 7.39 -11.18
C ALA A 98 11.32 7.51 -9.75
N GLY A 99 11.56 6.36 -9.13
CA GLY A 99 12.12 6.36 -7.79
C GLY A 99 12.30 4.97 -7.22
N ASP A 100 13.06 4.94 -6.14
CA ASP A 100 13.23 3.77 -5.31
C ASP A 100 12.44 3.96 -4.01
N ILE A 101 12.38 2.90 -3.20
CA ILE A 101 11.97 3.01 -1.81
C ILE A 101 12.98 2.31 -0.92
N GLU A 102 13.42 2.98 0.15
CA GLU A 102 14.30 2.37 1.15
C GLU A 102 13.48 2.04 2.41
N LEU A 103 13.54 0.77 2.81
CA LEU A 103 12.98 0.32 4.08
C LEU A 103 14.04 0.45 5.17
N LEU A 104 13.70 1.10 6.27
CA LEU A 104 14.56 1.23 7.44
C LEU A 104 13.89 0.57 8.65
N ILE A 105 14.71 -0.11 9.45
CA ILE A 105 14.36 -0.50 10.81
C ILE A 105 15.15 0.40 11.75
N VAL A 106 14.44 1.15 12.58
CA VAL A 106 15.01 2.20 13.43
C VAL A 106 14.76 1.89 14.89
N ASP A 107 15.81 2.00 15.71
CA ASP A 107 15.71 1.93 17.16
C ASP A 107 14.97 3.16 17.69
N ARG A 108 13.82 2.98 18.36
CA ARG A 108 12.96 4.11 18.76
C ARG A 108 13.59 5.03 19.80
N LYS A 109 14.50 4.52 20.63
CA LYS A 109 15.13 5.30 21.71
C LYS A 109 16.26 6.17 21.19
N SER A 110 17.14 5.58 20.38
CA SER A 110 18.34 6.23 19.86
C SER A 110 18.16 6.85 18.47
N ARG A 111 17.06 6.50 17.77
CA ARG A 111 16.78 6.80 16.36
C ARG A 111 17.85 6.28 15.39
N GLN A 112 18.69 5.35 15.84
CA GLN A 112 19.71 4.74 14.99
C GLN A 112 19.07 3.76 14.01
N VAL A 113 19.47 3.85 12.75
CA VAL A 113 19.11 2.87 11.72
C VAL A 113 19.84 1.57 12.03
N ARG A 114 19.08 0.51 12.30
CA ARG A 114 19.58 -0.84 12.59
C ARG A 114 19.79 -1.64 11.32
N GLN A 115 18.80 -1.63 10.44
CA GLN A 115 18.85 -2.28 9.13
C GLN A 115 18.25 -1.36 8.08
N ARG A 116 18.68 -1.55 6.84
CA ARG A 116 18.14 -0.87 5.67
C ARG A 116 18.10 -1.80 4.46
N LEU A 117 17.12 -1.60 3.60
CA LEU A 117 17.01 -2.32 2.34
C LEU A 117 16.43 -1.39 1.28
N LEU A 118 17.23 -1.11 0.24
CA LEU A 118 16.77 -0.39 -0.95
C LEU A 118 15.95 -1.34 -1.84
N GLN A 119 14.87 -0.84 -2.40
CA GLN A 119 14.01 -1.51 -3.37
C GLN A 119 14.00 -0.67 -4.65
N PRO A 120 14.91 -0.98 -5.60
CA PRO A 120 15.06 -0.17 -6.80
C PRO A 120 13.80 -0.20 -7.67
N GLY A 121 13.42 0.95 -8.21
CA GLY A 121 12.31 1.11 -9.16
C GLY A 121 10.91 0.87 -8.60
N LEU A 122 10.77 0.59 -7.30
CA LEU A 122 9.47 0.27 -6.71
C LEU A 122 8.58 1.50 -6.51
N MET A 123 9.10 2.70 -6.79
CA MET A 123 8.33 3.94 -6.85
C MET A 123 8.22 4.47 -8.29
N ASN A 124 8.45 3.63 -9.29
CA ASN A 124 8.15 4.00 -10.67
C ASN A 124 6.64 3.97 -10.90
N ASP A 125 6.10 4.94 -11.63
CA ASP A 125 4.74 4.91 -12.10
C ASP A 125 4.54 5.75 -13.37
N ASP A 126 3.37 5.58 -13.99
CA ASP A 126 2.91 6.33 -15.18
C ASP A 126 1.37 6.38 -15.15
N ALA A 127 0.69 5.99 -16.23
CA ALA A 127 -0.76 5.96 -16.37
C ALA A 127 -1.51 5.20 -15.24
N ILE A 128 -0.82 4.29 -14.54
CA ILE A 128 -1.27 3.70 -13.28
C ILE A 128 -0.37 4.25 -12.17
N ALA A 129 -0.84 5.31 -11.52
CA ALA A 129 -0.06 6.04 -10.53
C ALA A 129 -0.07 5.35 -9.16
N ILE A 130 1.04 5.44 -8.42
CA ILE A 130 1.10 5.03 -7.03
C ILE A 130 0.31 6.04 -6.20
N ARG A 131 -0.72 5.56 -5.50
CA ARG A 131 -1.62 6.36 -4.67
C ARG A 131 -1.23 6.35 -3.22
N GLN A 132 -0.69 5.23 -2.76
CA GLN A 132 -0.42 5.05 -1.34
C GLN A 132 0.72 4.08 -1.11
N VAL A 133 1.52 4.38 -0.08
CA VAL A 133 2.53 3.48 0.47
C VAL A 133 2.24 3.32 1.96
N GLU A 134 2.11 2.08 2.41
CA GLU A 134 1.86 1.77 3.82
C GLU A 134 2.73 0.64 4.35
N LEU A 135 2.98 0.67 5.66
CA LEU A 135 3.59 -0.44 6.38
C LEU A 135 2.51 -1.33 7.01
N ASP A 136 2.56 -2.62 6.70
CA ASP A 136 1.64 -3.63 7.20
C ASP A 136 2.30 -4.42 8.34
N THR A 137 1.74 -4.34 9.54
CA THR A 137 2.25 -5.07 10.72
C THR A 137 1.29 -6.18 11.13
N GLY A 138 0.67 -6.84 10.15
CA GLY A 138 -0.08 -8.06 10.37
C GLY A 138 0.73 -9.14 11.10
N ARG A 139 0.04 -10.19 11.56
CA ARG A 139 0.66 -11.27 12.34
C ARG A 139 1.40 -12.27 11.44
N TYR A 140 2.48 -11.81 10.80
CA TYR A 140 3.32 -12.61 9.91
C TYR A 140 4.43 -13.34 10.68
N ALA A 141 4.05 -14.18 11.64
CA ALA A 141 4.99 -15.01 12.40
C ALA A 141 5.49 -16.19 11.53
N LEU A 142 6.62 -15.99 10.86
CA LEU A 142 7.20 -16.96 9.93
C LEU A 142 7.89 -18.12 10.67
N ALA A 143 8.47 -17.86 11.84
CA ALA A 143 9.07 -18.85 12.74
C ALA A 143 8.97 -18.34 14.20
N PRO A 144 9.30 -19.15 15.24
CA PRO A 144 9.18 -18.73 16.64
C PRO A 144 9.80 -17.35 16.95
N ASP A 145 10.94 -17.04 16.35
CA ASP A 145 11.68 -15.78 16.56
C ASP A 145 11.80 -14.94 15.29
N VAL A 146 10.99 -15.25 14.26
CA VAL A 146 11.01 -14.53 12.98
C VAL A 146 9.62 -14.03 12.69
N THR A 147 9.41 -12.73 12.88
CA THR A 147 8.22 -12.03 12.42
C THR A 147 8.57 -11.18 11.22
N ALA A 148 7.71 -11.20 10.20
CA ALA A 148 7.81 -10.29 9.07
C ALA A 148 6.93 -9.05 9.26
N PHE A 149 7.22 -8.01 8.49
CA PHE A 149 6.32 -6.89 8.24
C PHE A 149 6.12 -6.77 6.73
N GLY A 150 5.08 -6.04 6.33
CA GLY A 150 4.76 -5.80 4.95
C GLY A 150 4.97 -4.36 4.50
N LEU A 151 5.24 -4.21 3.21
CA LEU A 151 5.08 -2.97 2.47
C LEU A 151 3.86 -3.15 1.56
N ARG A 152 2.91 -2.23 1.63
CA ARG A 152 1.75 -2.16 0.72
C ARG A 152 1.92 -0.98 -0.20
N ILE A 153 1.73 -1.21 -1.50
CA ILE A 153 1.72 -0.15 -2.51
C ILE A 153 0.37 -0.23 -3.21
N GLU A 154 -0.38 0.86 -3.15
CA GLU A 154 -1.62 1.02 -3.90
C GLU A 154 -1.33 1.76 -5.20
N MET A 155 -1.78 1.20 -6.31
CA MET A 155 -1.65 1.74 -7.66
C MET A 155 -3.03 1.88 -8.27
N ALA A 156 -3.32 2.99 -8.94
CA ALA A 156 -4.62 3.20 -9.58
C ALA A 156 -4.56 4.17 -10.76
N ASN A 157 -5.37 3.89 -11.79
CA ASN A 157 -5.59 4.82 -12.89
C ASN A 157 -6.72 5.83 -12.58
N ASN A 158 -6.91 6.81 -13.45
CA ASN A 158 -8.02 7.78 -13.36
C ASN A 158 -9.12 7.54 -14.41
N SER A 159 -9.14 6.36 -15.05
CA SER A 159 -10.04 6.09 -16.16
C SER A 159 -11.45 5.78 -15.64
N LEU A 160 -12.42 6.64 -15.96
CA LEU A 160 -13.84 6.38 -15.68
C LEU A 160 -14.40 5.19 -16.48
N PRO A 161 -14.15 5.05 -17.80
CA PRO A 161 -14.69 3.90 -18.54
C PRO A 161 -13.97 2.59 -18.21
N ASN A 162 -12.69 2.65 -17.82
CA ASN A 162 -11.88 1.46 -17.54
C ASN A 162 -11.15 1.60 -16.20
N PRO A 163 -11.87 1.66 -15.05
CA PRO A 163 -11.24 1.86 -13.76
C PRO A 163 -10.32 0.69 -13.44
N PHE A 164 -9.20 0.99 -12.78
CA PHE A 164 -8.26 0.00 -12.29
C PHE A 164 -7.64 0.50 -10.99
N SER A 165 -7.58 -0.37 -9.99
CA SER A 165 -6.71 -0.21 -8.84
C SER A 165 -6.25 -1.56 -8.30
N GLU A 166 -5.02 -1.59 -7.81
CA GLU A 166 -4.40 -2.76 -7.19
C GLU A 166 -3.66 -2.32 -5.92
N THR A 167 -3.77 -3.11 -4.86
CA THR A 167 -2.85 -3.02 -3.73
C THR A 167 -2.03 -4.29 -3.68
N ASP A 168 -0.71 -4.16 -3.84
CA ASP A 168 0.19 -5.27 -3.63
C ASP A 168 0.72 -5.30 -2.19
N LEU A 169 1.18 -6.48 -1.75
CA LEU A 169 1.85 -6.72 -0.49
C LEU A 169 3.18 -7.41 -0.75
N ARG A 170 4.27 -6.80 -0.28
CA ARG A 170 5.58 -7.42 -0.14
C ARG A 170 5.86 -7.68 1.33
N LEU A 171 6.47 -8.82 1.67
CA LEU A 171 6.84 -9.13 3.06
C LEU A 171 8.37 -9.13 3.20
N TYR A 172 8.82 -8.61 4.33
CA TYR A 172 10.23 -8.52 4.70
C TYR A 172 10.46 -9.07 6.10
N ALA A 173 11.57 -9.77 6.28
CA ALA A 173 11.98 -10.33 7.56
C ALA A 173 13.41 -9.92 7.88
N VAL A 174 13.69 -9.75 9.17
CA VAL A 174 15.05 -9.59 9.67
C VAL A 174 15.71 -10.97 9.74
N ASP A 175 16.93 -11.05 9.23
CA ASP A 175 17.78 -12.23 9.27
C ASP A 175 19.16 -11.81 9.76
N GLY A 176 19.39 -11.96 11.07
CA GLY A 176 20.54 -11.39 11.77
C GLY A 176 20.60 -9.87 11.61
N ASP A 177 21.69 -9.38 11.05
CA ASP A 177 21.92 -7.94 10.79
C ASP A 177 21.36 -7.47 9.43
N SER A 178 20.70 -8.36 8.68
CA SER A 178 20.17 -8.06 7.34
C SER A 178 18.64 -7.98 7.32
N LEU A 179 18.12 -7.14 6.42
CA LEU A 179 16.71 -7.10 6.07
C LEU A 179 16.55 -7.74 4.69
N ARG A 180 15.67 -8.73 4.56
CA ARG A 180 15.44 -9.45 3.30
C ARG A 180 13.97 -9.52 2.95
N MET A 181 13.68 -9.41 1.66
CA MET A 181 12.36 -9.68 1.12
C MET A 181 12.09 -11.19 1.13
N VAL A 182 10.91 -11.59 1.60
CA VAL A 182 10.47 -12.98 1.70
C VAL A 182 9.18 -13.24 0.93
N LEU A 183 8.42 -12.22 0.53
CA LEU A 183 7.33 -12.32 -0.44
C LEU A 183 7.44 -11.14 -1.40
N ASP A 184 7.48 -11.42 -2.70
CA ASP A 184 7.73 -10.43 -3.75
C ASP A 184 6.45 -10.16 -4.55
N GLY A 185 5.60 -9.30 -4.00
CA GLY A 185 4.40 -8.79 -4.67
C GLY A 185 3.27 -9.82 -4.76
N LEU A 186 2.36 -9.75 -3.79
CA LEU A 186 1.07 -10.46 -3.83
C LEU A 186 -0.05 -9.43 -3.89
N VAL A 187 -0.93 -9.50 -4.88
CA VAL A 187 -2.14 -8.68 -4.93
C VAL A 187 -3.02 -9.01 -3.74
N VAL A 188 -3.30 -8.01 -2.90
CA VAL A 188 -4.14 -8.16 -1.70
C VAL A 188 -5.46 -7.42 -1.77
N ALA A 189 -5.59 -6.48 -2.68
CA ALA A 189 -6.85 -5.88 -3.07
C ALA A 189 -6.81 -5.53 -4.56
N GLY A 190 -7.91 -5.71 -5.26
CA GLY A 190 -8.05 -5.37 -6.67
C GLY A 190 -9.44 -4.81 -6.95
N ASN A 191 -9.52 -3.88 -7.89
CA ASN A 191 -10.76 -3.39 -8.45
C ASN A 191 -10.53 -3.06 -9.93
N GLY A 192 -11.49 -3.43 -10.77
CA GLY A 192 -11.44 -3.04 -12.17
C GLY A 192 -12.73 -3.33 -12.91
N GLY A 193 -12.79 -2.90 -14.16
CA GLY A 193 -13.94 -3.15 -15.01
C GLY A 193 -13.95 -2.30 -16.27
N GLU A 194 -15.08 -2.39 -16.97
CA GLU A 194 -15.40 -1.56 -18.12
C GLU A 194 -16.83 -1.04 -17.97
N GLY A 195 -17.05 0.23 -18.29
CA GLY A 195 -18.37 0.85 -18.23
C GLY A 195 -18.55 1.96 -19.25
N ASP A 196 -19.81 2.32 -19.48
CA ASP A 196 -20.22 3.38 -20.40
C ASP A 196 -20.06 4.80 -19.83
N THR A 197 -19.41 4.94 -18.66
CA THR A 197 -19.25 6.18 -17.86
C THR A 197 -20.53 6.76 -17.27
N ASN A 198 -21.66 6.06 -17.37
CA ASN A 198 -22.96 6.48 -16.85
C ASN A 198 -23.54 5.46 -15.87
N CYS A 199 -23.73 4.21 -16.31
CA CYS A 199 -24.23 3.12 -15.47
C CYS A 199 -23.84 1.73 -15.99
N ALA A 200 -24.07 1.45 -17.28
CA ALA A 200 -23.93 0.09 -17.79
C ALA A 200 -22.47 -0.35 -17.82
N GLY A 201 -22.18 -1.54 -17.28
CA GLY A 201 -20.81 -2.04 -17.26
C GLY A 201 -20.63 -3.43 -16.69
N SER A 202 -19.36 -3.79 -16.50
CA SER A 202 -18.92 -5.04 -15.88
C SER A 202 -17.72 -4.75 -14.99
N PHE A 203 -17.90 -4.93 -13.69
CA PHE A 203 -16.90 -4.63 -12.67
C PHE A 203 -16.57 -5.85 -11.83
N HIS A 204 -15.37 -5.87 -11.29
CA HIS A 204 -14.91 -6.89 -10.37
C HIS A 204 -14.09 -6.27 -9.25
N THR A 205 -14.16 -6.90 -8.08
CA THR A 205 -13.31 -6.58 -6.94
C THR A 205 -12.72 -7.86 -6.38
N SER A 206 -11.50 -7.80 -5.89
CA SER A 206 -10.84 -8.89 -5.16
C SER A 206 -10.30 -8.40 -3.82
N ARG A 207 -10.38 -9.26 -2.81
CA ARG A 207 -9.74 -9.06 -1.51
C ARG A 207 -9.05 -10.35 -1.10
N VAL A 208 -7.83 -10.23 -0.59
CA VAL A 208 -7.05 -11.37 -0.15
C VAL A 208 -6.70 -11.25 1.33
N SER A 209 -6.82 -12.36 2.04
CA SER A 209 -6.38 -12.51 3.42
C SER A 209 -5.26 -13.53 3.52
N LEU A 210 -4.29 -13.26 4.39
CA LEU A 210 -3.14 -14.12 4.64
C LEU A 210 -3.20 -14.64 6.08
N ALA A 211 -2.90 -15.93 6.26
CA ALA A 211 -2.78 -16.56 7.56
C ALA A 211 -1.56 -17.48 7.59
N MET A 212 -0.79 -17.44 8.69
CA MET A 212 0.33 -18.37 8.89
C MET A 212 -0.23 -19.77 9.15
N SER A 213 0.19 -20.73 8.33
CA SER A 213 -0.19 -22.13 8.44
C SER A 213 0.64 -22.85 9.50
N PRO A 214 0.10 -23.84 10.24
CA PRO A 214 0.91 -24.67 11.12
C PRO A 214 2.01 -25.46 10.40
N ALA A 215 1.81 -25.75 9.12
CA ALA A 215 2.79 -26.48 8.32
C ALA A 215 4.00 -25.61 7.99
N LYS A 216 5.18 -26.23 7.94
CA LYS A 216 6.45 -25.54 7.72
C LYS A 216 7.23 -26.14 6.57
N HIS A 217 7.94 -25.31 5.84
CA HIS A 217 8.98 -25.70 4.87
C HIS A 217 10.21 -24.83 5.08
N HIS A 218 11.40 -25.44 5.01
CA HIS A 218 12.68 -24.74 5.18
C HIS A 218 12.74 -23.83 6.43
N GLY A 219 12.12 -24.26 7.53
CA GLY A 219 12.10 -23.54 8.81
C GLY A 219 10.97 -22.53 8.98
N TYR A 220 10.29 -22.11 7.91
CA TYR A 220 9.21 -21.10 7.98
C TYR A 220 7.82 -21.72 7.81
N HIS A 221 6.82 -21.11 8.45
CA HIS A 221 5.41 -21.39 8.30
C HIS A 221 4.94 -21.08 6.88
N ASP A 222 4.25 -22.02 6.24
CA ASP A 222 3.58 -21.73 4.97
C ASP A 222 2.51 -20.65 5.15
N ILE A 223 2.15 -19.95 4.08
CA ILE A 223 1.10 -18.94 4.11
C ILE A 223 -0.15 -19.49 3.44
N THR A 224 -1.27 -19.54 4.16
CA THR A 224 -2.59 -19.74 3.58
C THR A 224 -3.12 -18.41 3.08
N VAL A 225 -3.46 -18.36 1.80
CA VAL A 225 -3.95 -17.17 1.10
C VAL A 225 -5.37 -17.46 0.67
N VAL A 226 -6.32 -16.64 1.10
CA VAL A 226 -7.73 -16.76 0.70
C VAL A 226 -8.12 -15.52 -0.06
N GLU A 227 -8.37 -15.70 -1.35
CA GLU A 227 -8.90 -14.68 -2.25
C GLU A 227 -10.41 -14.79 -2.30
N ARG A 228 -11.08 -13.63 -2.24
CA ARG A 228 -12.50 -13.49 -2.50
C ARG A 228 -12.70 -12.52 -3.65
N MET A 229 -13.43 -12.96 -4.66
CA MET A 229 -13.77 -12.20 -5.85
C MET A 229 -15.27 -11.96 -5.89
N ASP A 230 -15.65 -10.72 -6.14
CA ASP A 230 -17.03 -10.26 -6.30
C ASP A 230 -17.14 -9.55 -7.66
N THR A 231 -18.26 -9.73 -8.37
CA THR A 231 -18.53 -9.06 -9.65
C THR A 231 -19.85 -8.30 -9.58
N ASP A 232 -19.97 -7.25 -10.39
CA ASP A 232 -21.22 -6.50 -10.55
C ASP A 232 -21.40 -6.06 -12.01
N ASN A 233 -22.64 -6.12 -12.50
CA ASN A 233 -23.01 -5.74 -13.86
C ASN A 233 -24.16 -4.72 -13.82
N PRO A 234 -23.89 -3.50 -13.35
CA PRO A 234 -24.94 -2.50 -13.16
C PRO A 234 -25.62 -2.13 -14.48
N LEU A 235 -26.93 -1.84 -14.41
CA LEU A 235 -27.76 -1.43 -15.53
C LEU A 235 -28.81 -0.40 -15.08
N PRO A 236 -29.19 0.56 -15.94
CA PRO A 236 -30.26 1.49 -15.61
C PRO A 236 -31.60 0.75 -15.59
N ASP A 237 -32.43 1.04 -14.59
CA ASP A 237 -33.81 0.59 -14.57
C ASP A 237 -34.71 1.45 -15.49
N LYS A 238 -36.01 1.17 -15.46
CA LYS A 238 -37.02 1.89 -16.25
C LYS A 238 -37.11 3.39 -15.94
N ASP A 239 -36.70 3.81 -14.75
CA ASP A 239 -36.74 5.19 -14.27
C ASP A 239 -35.38 5.89 -14.49
N GLY A 240 -34.39 5.16 -15.02
CA GLY A 240 -33.03 5.64 -15.30
C GLY A 240 -32.07 5.52 -14.13
N GLU A 241 -32.50 4.94 -13.01
CA GLU A 241 -31.66 4.75 -11.82
C GLU A 241 -30.73 3.55 -12.01
N CYS A 242 -29.47 3.69 -11.62
CA CYS A 242 -28.49 2.64 -11.81
C CYS A 242 -28.65 1.54 -10.75
N GLN A 243 -29.01 0.34 -11.20
CA GLN A 243 -29.24 -0.81 -10.33
C GLN A 243 -28.06 -1.79 -10.40
N SER A 244 -27.59 -2.23 -9.23
CA SER A 244 -26.55 -3.26 -9.10
C SER A 244 -27.14 -4.63 -9.41
N HIS A 245 -26.38 -5.46 -10.12
CA HIS A 245 -26.69 -6.84 -10.45
C HIS A 245 -25.49 -7.72 -10.07
N PRO A 246 -25.28 -7.97 -8.76
CA PRO A 246 -24.10 -8.66 -8.30
C PRO A 246 -24.11 -10.13 -8.75
N GLY A 247 -22.94 -10.59 -9.19
CA GLY A 247 -22.71 -12.00 -9.47
C GLY A 247 -22.59 -12.82 -8.18
N LYS A 248 -22.44 -14.14 -8.35
CA LYS A 248 -22.11 -15.00 -7.22
C LYS A 248 -20.65 -14.81 -6.84
N SER A 249 -20.40 -14.46 -5.59
CA SER A 249 -19.05 -14.39 -5.04
C SER A 249 -18.32 -15.73 -5.13
N VAL A 250 -17.05 -15.67 -5.53
CA VAL A 250 -16.17 -16.82 -5.63
C VAL A 250 -15.02 -16.66 -4.64
N SER A 251 -14.57 -17.76 -4.07
CA SER A 251 -13.36 -17.79 -3.26
C SER A 251 -12.39 -18.85 -3.73
N GLN A 252 -11.11 -18.50 -3.71
CA GLN A 252 -10.00 -19.40 -4.03
C GLN A 252 -9.03 -19.42 -2.85
N THR A 253 -8.42 -20.58 -2.62
CA THR A 253 -7.45 -20.75 -1.54
C THR A 253 -6.15 -21.27 -2.11
N TYR A 254 -5.06 -20.59 -1.77
CA TYR A 254 -3.71 -20.93 -2.16
C TYR A 254 -2.87 -21.22 -0.91
N ARG A 255 -1.80 -21.99 -1.11
CA ARG A 255 -0.81 -22.24 -0.08
C ARG A 255 0.56 -21.87 -0.63
N LEU A 256 1.16 -20.83 -0.06
CA LEU A 256 2.50 -20.42 -0.42
C LEU A 256 3.45 -21.21 0.46
N ARG A 257 4.22 -22.10 -0.15
CA ARG A 257 5.28 -22.84 0.54
C ARG A 257 6.54 -22.01 0.50
N TYR A 258 7.24 -21.95 1.64
CA TYR A 258 8.54 -21.30 1.67
C TYR A 258 9.55 -22.19 0.94
N ASP A 259 10.27 -21.66 -0.06
CA ASP A 259 11.21 -22.43 -0.88
C ASP A 259 12.64 -22.47 -0.32
N GLY A 260 12.85 -21.89 0.87
CA GLY A 260 14.17 -21.67 1.48
C GLY A 260 14.76 -20.29 1.20
N SER A 261 14.17 -19.53 0.28
CA SER A 261 14.51 -18.14 -0.03
C SER A 261 13.31 -17.21 0.13
N ARG A 262 12.19 -17.51 -0.52
CA ARG A 262 10.98 -16.67 -0.57
C ARG A 262 9.69 -17.50 -0.69
N TYR A 263 8.56 -16.82 -0.53
CA TYR A 263 7.24 -17.28 -0.96
C TYR A 263 6.99 -16.77 -2.38
N THR A 264 6.45 -17.62 -3.23
CA THR A 264 6.08 -17.26 -4.61
C THR A 264 4.59 -16.97 -4.68
N ALA A 265 4.21 -15.80 -5.19
CA ALA A 265 2.82 -15.46 -5.44
C ALA A 265 2.22 -16.41 -6.51
N PRO A 266 0.96 -16.88 -6.34
CA PRO A 266 0.25 -17.59 -7.39
C PRO A 266 0.11 -16.69 -8.63
N ALA A 267 0.12 -17.26 -9.84
CA ALA A 267 0.12 -16.48 -11.08
C ALA A 267 -1.04 -15.47 -11.17
N GLY A 268 -2.24 -15.81 -10.67
CA GLY A 268 -3.39 -14.90 -10.67
C GLY A 268 -3.37 -13.81 -9.59
N LEU A 269 -2.41 -13.86 -8.67
CA LEU A 269 -2.19 -12.88 -7.60
C LEU A 269 -0.79 -12.27 -7.66
N LYS A 270 -0.05 -12.46 -8.75
CA LYS A 270 1.24 -11.80 -8.93
C LYS A 270 0.96 -10.32 -9.16
N ALA A 271 1.57 -9.47 -8.33
CA ALA A 271 1.43 -8.02 -8.46
C ALA A 271 1.95 -7.50 -9.80
N LEU A 272 1.38 -6.40 -10.25
CA LEU A 272 1.97 -5.60 -11.30
C LEU A 272 3.33 -5.07 -10.80
N GLU A 273 4.37 -5.25 -11.60
CA GLU A 273 5.65 -4.60 -11.33
C GLU A 273 5.50 -3.13 -11.75
N PRO A 274 5.83 -2.16 -10.86
CA PRO A 274 5.83 -0.74 -11.20
C PRO A 274 6.84 -0.41 -12.32
#